data_AF-A0A1V0QD64-F1
#
_entry.id   AF-A0A1V0QD64-F1
#
_cell.length_a   1.000
_cell.length_b   1.000
_cell.length_c   1.000
_cell.angle_alpha   90.00
_cell.angle_beta   90.00
_cell.angle_gamma   90.00
#
_symmetry.space_group_name_H-M   'P 1'
#
loop_
_entity.id
_entity.type
_entity.pdbx_description
1 polymer ?
#
loop_
_entity_poly.entity_id
_entity_poly.type
_entity_poly.pdbx_seq_one_letter_code
_entity_poly.pdbx_strand_id
1 'polypeptide(L)'
;MSVFLFEKEYCLLEPCEGKLSRTVLRGESTRKGADLPDPDLSEIAYNHLLTHLDGYKVKPKFYVINFDDPRKSHRCNPINASFMSDIADAYEASYTIMLNLNRSWISKQGDFFVESPIILLAAIIWYLRIYQGGKYCTFPHAIELLNKKYADVFTILRSYPELENYLSPFVDAWESSAVEQLQGQIASAKIPLSRMISPALYWVMTGDDFSLDINNPKEPKILVVGNNPDRQNIYSAALGLYNSRIVKLINKKGQLKSSVIIDELPTIYFRGLDNLIATARSNKVAVLLGFQDYSQLTRDYGDKESKVIQNTVGNVFSGQVVGETAKILSERFGKVLQKRQSMTINQREKSTSISTQMDSLIPASKISNLTQGMFVGAVADNFDERIEQKIFHCEIVVDNEKVKRETARYVKLPQIIDFTDKDGNDRMQEEIQANYDRIRQEVRQIVEDEITRIKNDPELCHLIKEEE
;
A
#
# COMPACT_ATOMS: atom_id res chain seq x y z
N MET A 1 12.08 34.23 -0.24
CA MET A 1 12.78 35.47 0.15
C MET A 1 13.46 35.18 1.48
N SER A 2 14.75 35.42 1.58
CA SER A 2 15.72 34.81 2.49
C SER A 2 15.83 35.50 3.86
N VAL A 3 16.06 34.72 4.92
CA VAL A 3 16.88 35.11 6.08
C VAL A 3 17.63 33.88 6.59
N PHE A 4 18.95 33.87 6.41
CA PHE A 4 19.87 33.02 7.18
C PHE A 4 20.16 33.75 8.49
N LEU A 5 19.82 33.14 9.62
CA LEU A 5 20.31 33.49 10.94
C LEU A 5 20.87 32.22 11.58
N PHE A 6 22.04 32.35 12.20
CA PHE A 6 22.83 31.29 12.79
C PHE A 6 22.09 30.63 13.96
N GLU A 7 21.41 29.52 13.69
CA GLU A 7 21.05 28.45 14.63
C GLU A 7 20.67 27.26 13.75
N LYS A 8 21.43 26.16 13.81
CA LYS A 8 21.23 25.00 12.91
C LYS A 8 20.02 24.18 13.37
N GLU A 9 18.83 24.74 13.24
CA GLU A 9 17.59 23.98 13.25
C GLU A 9 17.27 23.56 11.81
N TYR A 10 17.26 22.26 11.55
CA TYR A 10 16.72 21.71 10.32
C TYR A 10 15.24 21.37 10.58
N CYS A 11 14.31 22.18 10.08
CA CYS A 11 12.89 21.84 10.08
C CYS A 11 12.65 20.66 9.12
N LEU A 12 12.61 19.45 9.67
CA LEU A 12 12.48 18.21 8.91
C LEU A 12 11.11 17.96 8.27
N LEU A 13 10.14 18.83 8.54
CA LEU A 13 8.76 18.70 8.09
C LEU A 13 8.11 20.09 7.95
N GLU A 14 8.68 21.00 7.16
CA GLU A 14 7.80 21.98 6.53
C GLU A 14 7.24 21.34 5.25
N PRO A 15 5.93 21.02 5.21
CA PRO A 15 5.29 20.67 3.96
C PRO A 15 5.53 21.83 2.97
N CYS A 16 5.77 21.57 1.68
CA CYS A 16 5.98 22.64 0.69
C CYS A 16 5.02 23.83 0.93
N GLU A 17 5.55 24.99 1.33
CA GLU A 17 4.75 26.21 1.60
C GLU A 17 3.64 26.03 2.67
N GLY A 18 3.85 25.20 3.69
CA GLY A 18 2.88 24.95 4.76
C GLY A 18 1.67 24.09 4.33
N LYS A 19 1.70 23.43 3.16
CA LYS A 19 0.57 22.62 2.66
C LYS A 19 0.85 21.15 2.86
N LEU A 20 -0.04 20.44 3.57
CA LEU A 20 -0.07 18.98 3.51
C LEU A 20 0.03 18.56 2.04
N SER A 21 1.05 17.77 1.70
CA SER A 21 1.01 17.04 0.44
C SER A 21 -0.28 16.20 0.41
N ARG A 22 -0.79 15.90 -0.78
CA ARG A 22 -1.93 14.98 -0.90
C ARG A 22 -1.44 13.60 -0.51
N THR A 23 -1.59 13.29 0.76
CA THR A 23 -0.87 12.22 1.44
C THR A 23 -1.75 10.99 1.52
N VAL A 24 -1.22 9.85 1.06
CA VAL A 24 -1.66 8.54 1.54
C VAL A 24 -0.99 8.34 2.88
N LEU A 25 -1.71 8.47 3.99
CA LEU A 25 -1.18 8.12 5.30
C LEU A 25 -1.66 6.74 5.65
N ARG A 26 -0.70 5.83 5.76
CA ARG A 26 -0.94 4.54 6.37
C ARG A 26 -0.33 4.57 7.75
N GLY A 27 -1.16 4.80 8.76
CA GLY A 27 -0.76 4.71 10.17
C GLY A 27 -1.08 3.35 10.75
N GLU A 28 -0.15 2.81 11.52
CA GLU A 28 -0.40 1.65 12.36
C GLU A 28 -1.10 2.09 13.66
N SER A 29 -2.21 1.45 14.01
CA SER A 29 -2.71 1.49 15.38
C SER A 29 -2.01 0.38 16.17
N THR A 30 -1.01 0.72 16.97
CA THR A 30 -0.20 -0.26 17.70
C THR A 30 -0.78 -0.71 19.05
N ARG A 31 -1.95 -0.24 19.53
CA ARG A 31 -2.40 -0.56 20.90
C ARG A 31 -3.90 -0.75 21.08
N LYS A 32 -4.29 -1.85 21.74
CA LYS A 32 -5.49 -1.94 22.58
C LYS A 32 -5.06 -2.11 24.04
N GLY A 33 -5.55 -1.22 24.91
CA GLY A 33 -5.51 -1.38 26.37
C GLY A 33 -4.71 -0.29 27.10
N ALA A 34 -5.43 0.48 27.91
CA ALA A 34 -5.00 1.53 28.86
C ALA A 34 -4.58 2.88 28.27
N ASP A 35 -5.21 3.94 28.78
CA ASP A 35 -5.08 5.36 28.45
C ASP A 35 -3.63 5.85 28.26
N LEU A 36 -3.37 6.51 27.11
CA LEU A 36 -2.57 7.74 26.90
C LEU A 36 -2.70 8.16 25.39
N PRO A 37 -2.58 9.46 25.06
CA PRO A 37 -3.47 10.16 24.13
C PRO A 37 -2.71 10.71 22.91
N ASP A 38 -1.99 9.85 22.19
CA ASP A 38 -1.31 10.28 20.96
C ASP A 38 -2.28 10.17 19.77
N PRO A 39 -2.51 11.26 19.03
CA PRO A 39 -3.39 11.24 17.87
C PRO A 39 -2.78 10.33 16.80
N ASP A 40 -3.59 9.44 16.24
CA ASP A 40 -3.15 8.64 15.11
C ASP A 40 -2.79 9.54 13.91
N LEU A 41 -2.00 9.03 12.95
CA LEU A 41 -1.60 9.80 11.77
C LEU A 41 -2.80 10.41 11.03
N SER A 42 -3.99 9.81 11.15
CA SER A 42 -5.20 10.29 10.49
C SER A 42 -5.79 11.52 11.18
N GLU A 43 -5.79 11.58 12.50
CA GLU A 43 -6.20 12.73 13.28
C GLU A 43 -5.23 13.90 13.10
N ILE A 44 -3.92 13.65 13.09
CA ILE A 44 -2.90 14.67 12.81
C ILE A 44 -3.15 15.30 11.43
N ALA A 45 -3.32 14.47 10.40
CA ALA A 45 -3.50 14.94 9.04
C ALA A 45 -4.82 15.66 8.81
N TYR A 46 -5.89 15.21 9.45
CA TYR A 46 -7.17 15.87 9.39
C TYR A 46 -7.10 17.27 10.02
N ASN A 47 -6.55 17.38 11.22
CA ASN A 47 -6.43 18.68 11.92
C ASN A 47 -5.47 19.64 11.21
N HIS A 48 -4.38 19.12 10.65
CA HIS A 48 -3.48 19.94 9.83
C HIS A 48 -4.15 20.34 8.50
N LEU A 49 -5.03 19.54 7.92
CA LEU A 49 -5.81 19.95 6.75
C LEU A 49 -6.72 21.13 7.12
N LEU A 50 -7.48 21.01 8.22
CA LEU A 50 -8.44 22.04 8.65
C LEU A 50 -7.81 23.44 8.78
N THR A 51 -6.56 23.51 9.25
CA THR A 51 -5.83 24.77 9.46
C THR A 51 -5.15 25.32 8.20
N HIS A 52 -5.06 24.55 7.11
CA HIS A 52 -4.29 24.90 5.91
C HIS A 52 -5.12 24.85 4.61
N LEU A 53 -6.46 24.78 4.71
CA LEU A 53 -7.36 24.73 3.56
C LEU A 53 -7.19 25.91 2.58
N ASP A 54 -6.80 27.08 3.09
CA ASP A 54 -6.65 28.30 2.28
C ASP A 54 -5.40 28.26 1.38
N GLY A 55 -4.47 27.33 1.63
CA GLY A 55 -3.31 27.09 0.76
C GLY A 55 -3.65 26.40 -0.56
N TYR A 56 -4.89 25.90 -0.74
CA TYR A 56 -5.27 25.13 -1.92
C TYR A 56 -6.18 25.92 -2.86
N LYS A 57 -5.84 25.92 -4.16
CA LYS A 57 -6.71 26.45 -5.22
C LYS A 57 -8.07 25.76 -5.26
N VAL A 58 -8.08 24.45 -5.07
CA VAL A 58 -9.28 23.63 -4.89
C VAL A 58 -9.11 22.91 -3.56
N LYS A 59 -10.01 23.16 -2.62
CA LYS A 59 -9.95 22.59 -1.25
C LYS A 59 -10.06 21.06 -1.34
N PRO A 60 -9.06 20.30 -0.85
CA PRO A 60 -9.11 18.86 -0.91
C PRO A 60 -10.13 18.31 0.08
N LYS A 61 -10.79 17.21 -0.30
CA LYS A 61 -11.66 16.44 0.60
C LYS A 61 -10.84 15.38 1.34
N PHE A 62 -11.22 15.07 2.56
CA PHE A 62 -10.57 14.08 3.40
C PHE A 62 -11.34 12.76 3.35
N TYR A 63 -10.65 11.68 2.98
CA TYR A 63 -11.22 10.36 2.84
C TYR A 63 -10.47 9.36 3.72
N VAL A 64 -11.19 8.36 4.19
CA VAL A 64 -10.69 7.30 5.07
C VAL A 64 -11.17 5.96 4.56
N ILE A 65 -10.27 4.98 4.46
CA ILE A 65 -10.61 3.57 4.27
C ILE A 65 -10.28 2.84 5.58
N ASN A 66 -11.30 2.26 6.21
CA ASN A 66 -11.18 1.54 7.48
C ASN A 66 -12.06 0.28 7.45
N PHE A 67 -11.42 -0.89 7.54
CA PHE A 67 -12.13 -2.17 7.51
C PHE A 67 -12.63 -2.65 8.87
N ASP A 68 -12.18 -2.04 9.98
CA ASP A 68 -12.59 -2.43 11.33
C ASP A 68 -13.89 -1.76 11.76
N ASP A 69 -14.07 -0.49 11.40
CA ASP A 69 -15.26 0.28 11.72
C ASP A 69 -15.81 1.01 10.47
N PRO A 70 -16.82 0.40 9.81
CA PRO A 70 -17.48 1.01 8.65
C PRO A 70 -18.10 2.40 8.89
N ARG A 71 -18.38 2.82 10.13
CA ARG A 71 -18.82 4.21 10.42
C ARG A 71 -17.73 5.25 10.14
N LYS A 72 -16.48 4.81 10.25
CA LYS A 72 -15.28 5.62 10.07
C LYS A 72 -14.60 5.35 8.72
N SER A 73 -15.33 4.75 7.77
CA SER A 73 -14.83 4.48 6.43
C SER A 73 -15.76 5.08 5.39
N HIS A 74 -15.14 5.64 4.37
CA HIS A 74 -15.78 5.79 3.07
C HIS A 74 -15.74 4.45 2.33
N ARG A 75 -16.58 4.31 1.31
CA ARG A 75 -16.62 3.16 0.42
C ARG A 75 -15.92 3.49 -0.90
N CYS A 76 -15.12 2.57 -1.41
CA CYS A 76 -14.43 2.75 -2.68
C CYS A 76 -14.16 1.40 -3.33
N ASN A 77 -14.57 1.22 -4.58
CA ASN A 77 -14.27 0.02 -5.34
C ASN A 77 -12.92 0.16 -6.07
N PRO A 78 -11.86 -0.56 -5.64
CA PRO A 78 -10.55 -0.42 -6.26
C PRO A 78 -10.44 -1.08 -7.64
N ILE A 79 -11.37 -1.97 -8.01
CA ILE A 79 -11.44 -2.57 -9.35
C ILE A 79 -12.65 -2.07 -10.15
N ASN A 80 -13.07 -0.82 -9.92
CA ASN A 80 -14.17 -0.24 -10.71
C ASN A 80 -13.86 -0.35 -12.22
N ALA A 81 -14.87 -0.78 -12.99
CA ALA A 81 -14.78 -1.00 -14.43
C ALA A 81 -14.29 0.24 -15.20
N SER A 82 -14.58 1.45 -14.72
CA SER A 82 -14.12 2.71 -15.33
C SER A 82 -12.60 2.84 -15.39
N PHE A 83 -11.88 2.06 -14.57
CA PHE A 83 -10.43 2.09 -14.50
C PHE A 83 -9.75 0.91 -15.20
N MET A 84 -10.51 0.04 -15.86
CA MET A 84 -9.98 -1.11 -16.60
C MET A 84 -10.26 -0.94 -18.08
N SER A 85 -9.19 -0.60 -18.80
CA SER A 85 -9.21 -0.43 -20.26
C SER A 85 -8.91 -1.73 -21.00
N ASP A 86 -8.06 -2.57 -20.42
CA ASP A 86 -7.58 -3.80 -21.02
C ASP A 86 -7.53 -4.93 -19.99
N ILE A 87 -7.58 -6.18 -20.45
CA ILE A 87 -7.52 -7.37 -19.60
C ILE A 87 -6.22 -7.44 -18.79
N ALA A 88 -5.14 -6.80 -19.26
CA ALA A 88 -3.92 -6.60 -18.48
C ALA A 88 -4.16 -5.86 -17.15
N ASP A 89 -5.11 -4.91 -17.09
CA ASP A 89 -5.48 -4.24 -15.85
C ASP A 89 -6.10 -5.21 -14.84
N ALA A 90 -6.92 -6.16 -15.31
CA ALA A 90 -7.51 -7.21 -14.48
C ALA A 90 -6.43 -8.20 -14.00
N TYR A 91 -5.49 -8.56 -14.87
CA TYR A 91 -4.32 -9.38 -14.50
C TYR A 91 -3.45 -8.69 -13.44
N GLU A 92 -3.15 -7.40 -13.59
CA GLU A 92 -2.40 -6.63 -12.60
C GLU A 92 -3.08 -6.62 -11.21
N ALA A 93 -4.41 -6.46 -11.19
CA ALA A 93 -5.22 -6.52 -9.97
C ALA A 93 -5.14 -7.90 -9.31
N SER A 94 -5.43 -8.97 -10.06
CA SER A 94 -5.39 -10.36 -9.59
C SER A 94 -4.03 -10.74 -9.04
N TYR A 95 -2.97 -10.36 -9.75
CA TYR A 95 -1.61 -10.61 -9.34
C TYR A 95 -1.27 -9.92 -8.02
N THR A 96 -1.70 -8.66 -7.85
CA THR A 96 -1.51 -7.92 -6.60
C THR A 96 -2.23 -8.58 -5.43
N ILE A 97 -3.47 -9.04 -5.66
CA ILE A 97 -4.29 -9.73 -4.66
C ILE A 97 -3.59 -11.04 -4.24
N MET A 98 -3.20 -11.87 -5.21
CA MET A 98 -2.63 -13.19 -4.95
C MET A 98 -1.28 -13.13 -4.23
N LEU A 99 -0.39 -12.21 -4.61
CA LEU A 99 0.89 -12.05 -3.92
C LEU A 99 0.74 -11.51 -2.49
N ASN A 100 -0.24 -10.64 -2.24
CA ASN A 100 -0.51 -10.15 -0.89
C ASN A 100 -1.15 -11.22 0.02
N LEU A 101 -1.82 -12.22 -0.56
CA LEU A 101 -2.31 -13.39 0.16
C LEU A 101 -1.20 -14.43 0.41
N ASN A 102 -0.30 -14.59 -0.55
CA ASN A 102 0.77 -15.59 -0.51
C ASN A 102 2.13 -14.95 -0.85
N ARG A 103 2.75 -14.30 0.12
CA ARG A 103 4.04 -13.59 -0.10
C ARG A 103 5.18 -14.48 -0.59
N SER A 104 5.15 -15.78 -0.27
CA SER A 104 6.13 -16.74 -0.77
C SER A 104 6.09 -16.91 -2.30
N TRP A 105 5.03 -16.45 -2.97
CA TRP A 105 4.92 -16.46 -4.42
C TRP A 105 5.73 -15.35 -5.09
N ILE A 106 6.14 -14.30 -4.36
CA ILE A 106 6.98 -13.21 -4.87
C ILE A 106 8.31 -13.76 -5.42
N SER A 107 8.86 -14.80 -4.79
CA SER A 107 10.11 -15.45 -5.23
C SER A 107 9.90 -16.58 -6.26
N LYS A 108 8.64 -16.88 -6.63
CA LYS A 108 8.27 -18.00 -7.52
C LYS A 108 7.53 -17.53 -8.79
N GLN A 109 7.79 -16.31 -9.23
CA GLN A 109 7.15 -15.76 -10.43
C GLN A 109 7.46 -16.61 -11.67
N GLY A 110 6.46 -16.85 -12.52
CA GLY A 110 6.57 -17.74 -13.69
C GLY A 110 6.35 -19.22 -13.41
N ASP A 111 6.17 -19.62 -12.14
CA ASP A 111 5.68 -20.97 -11.80
C ASP A 111 4.20 -21.09 -12.15
N PHE A 112 3.83 -22.13 -12.90
CA PHE A 112 2.45 -22.38 -13.31
C PHE A 112 1.50 -22.52 -12.10
N PHE A 113 1.98 -23.01 -10.95
CA PHE A 113 1.20 -23.07 -9.71
C PHE A 113 0.81 -21.68 -9.18
N VAL A 114 1.62 -20.65 -9.48
CA VAL A 114 1.37 -19.24 -9.10
C VAL A 114 0.54 -18.54 -10.17
N GLU A 115 0.84 -18.79 -11.45
CA GLU A 115 0.17 -18.11 -12.57
C GLU A 115 -1.29 -18.55 -12.74
N SER A 116 -1.60 -19.83 -12.55
CA SER A 116 -2.97 -20.35 -12.71
C SER A 116 -4.03 -19.65 -11.84
N PRO A 117 -3.89 -19.51 -10.51
CA PRO A 117 -4.86 -18.77 -9.71
C PRO A 117 -4.99 -17.29 -10.09
N ILE A 118 -3.90 -16.67 -10.54
CA ILE A 118 -3.87 -15.27 -10.97
C ILE A 118 -4.68 -15.10 -12.25
N ILE A 119 -4.44 -15.97 -13.24
CA ILE A 119 -5.13 -15.95 -14.53
C ILE A 119 -6.64 -16.18 -14.34
N LEU A 120 -7.03 -17.16 -13.52
CA LEU A 120 -8.45 -17.43 -13.26
C LEU A 120 -9.14 -16.22 -12.62
N LEU A 121 -8.53 -15.60 -11.60
CA LEU A 121 -9.11 -14.41 -10.99
C LEU A 121 -9.14 -13.24 -11.98
N ALA A 122 -8.14 -13.09 -12.86
CA ALA A 122 -8.12 -12.06 -13.88
C ALA A 122 -9.26 -12.24 -14.89
N ALA A 123 -9.51 -13.47 -15.33
CA ALA A 123 -10.65 -13.80 -16.19
C ALA A 123 -11.98 -13.47 -15.51
N ILE A 124 -12.13 -13.78 -14.22
CA ILE A 124 -13.34 -13.44 -13.43
C ILE A 124 -13.53 -11.92 -13.31
N ILE A 125 -12.48 -11.17 -12.99
CA ILE A 125 -12.56 -9.71 -12.88
C ILE A 125 -12.93 -9.09 -14.23
N TRP A 126 -12.30 -9.56 -15.31
CA TRP A 126 -12.57 -9.08 -16.65
C TRP A 126 -13.98 -9.43 -17.11
N TYR A 127 -14.45 -10.64 -16.84
CA TYR A 127 -15.84 -11.05 -17.06
C TYR A 127 -16.82 -10.09 -16.36
N LEU A 128 -16.63 -9.81 -15.06
CA LEU A 128 -17.50 -8.89 -14.33
C LEU A 128 -17.44 -7.46 -14.88
N ARG A 129 -16.31 -7.06 -15.50
CA ARG A 129 -16.16 -5.76 -16.18
C ARG A 129 -17.00 -5.68 -17.46
N ILE A 130 -17.03 -6.73 -18.28
CA ILE A 130 -17.78 -6.74 -19.55
C ILE A 130 -19.26 -7.04 -19.34
N TYR A 131 -19.58 -7.88 -18.35
CA TYR A 131 -20.94 -8.29 -18.04
C TYR A 131 -21.80 -7.11 -17.57
N GLN A 132 -22.92 -6.88 -18.25
CA GLN A 132 -23.86 -5.77 -18.02
C GLN A 132 -23.17 -4.40 -17.84
N GLY A 133 -22.13 -4.13 -18.65
CA GLY A 133 -21.41 -2.85 -18.63
C GLY A 133 -20.62 -2.59 -17.34
N GLY A 134 -20.24 -3.64 -16.61
CA GLY A 134 -19.38 -3.51 -15.44
C GLY A 134 -20.12 -3.23 -14.13
N LYS A 135 -21.46 -3.32 -14.12
CA LYS A 135 -22.31 -3.06 -12.94
C LYS A 135 -21.88 -3.87 -11.71
N TYR A 136 -21.43 -5.11 -11.91
CA TYR A 136 -21.03 -6.03 -10.83
C TYR A 136 -19.50 -6.14 -10.70
N CYS A 137 -18.75 -5.27 -11.36
CA CYS A 137 -17.29 -5.30 -11.34
C CYS A 137 -16.77 -4.73 -10.02
N THR A 138 -16.80 -5.56 -8.96
CA THR A 138 -16.31 -5.22 -7.62
C THR A 138 -15.54 -6.41 -7.05
N PHE A 139 -14.61 -6.14 -6.13
CA PHE A 139 -13.81 -7.21 -5.52
C PHE A 139 -14.67 -8.26 -4.77
N PRO A 140 -15.70 -7.87 -3.99
CA PRO A 140 -16.63 -8.83 -3.38
C PRO A 140 -17.34 -9.76 -4.37
N HIS A 141 -17.82 -9.22 -5.50
CA HIS A 141 -18.46 -10.04 -6.55
C HIS A 141 -17.47 -11.03 -7.18
N ALA A 142 -16.21 -10.62 -7.39
CA ALA A 142 -15.17 -11.51 -7.91
C ALA A 142 -14.89 -12.68 -6.95
N ILE A 143 -14.83 -12.40 -5.63
CA ILE A 143 -14.66 -13.45 -4.60
C ILE A 143 -15.85 -14.41 -4.59
N GLU A 144 -17.08 -13.88 -4.59
CA GLU A 144 -18.28 -14.72 -4.57
C GLU A 144 -18.41 -15.57 -5.84
N LEU A 145 -18.03 -15.04 -7.01
CA LEU A 145 -18.07 -15.78 -8.28
C LEU A 145 -17.02 -16.90 -8.30
N LEU A 146 -15.78 -16.61 -7.86
CA LEU A 146 -14.73 -17.62 -7.71
C LEU A 146 -15.15 -18.78 -6.78
N ASN A 147 -16.02 -18.49 -5.81
CA ASN A 147 -16.48 -19.49 -4.85
C ASN A 147 -17.60 -20.40 -5.37
N LYS A 148 -18.18 -20.13 -6.55
CA LYS A 148 -19.18 -20.99 -7.19
C LYS A 148 -18.58 -22.32 -7.68
N LYS A 149 -19.43 -23.21 -8.20
CA LYS A 149 -18.99 -24.50 -8.75
C LYS A 149 -18.10 -24.23 -9.96
N TYR A 150 -17.00 -24.98 -10.07
CA TYR A 150 -16.06 -24.78 -11.17
C TYR A 150 -16.69 -25.02 -12.54
N ALA A 151 -17.56 -26.04 -12.65
CA ALA A 151 -18.29 -26.30 -13.89
C ALA A 151 -19.04 -25.04 -14.37
N ASP A 152 -19.85 -24.44 -13.49
CA ASP A 152 -20.61 -23.23 -13.82
C ASP A 152 -19.69 -22.07 -14.19
N VAL A 153 -18.66 -21.80 -13.38
CA VAL A 153 -17.73 -20.68 -13.63
C VAL A 153 -17.00 -20.86 -14.97
N PHE A 154 -16.44 -22.03 -15.26
CA PHE A 154 -15.73 -22.26 -16.51
C PHE A 154 -16.68 -22.23 -17.72
N THR A 155 -17.89 -22.80 -17.60
CA THR A 155 -18.90 -22.71 -18.67
C THR A 155 -19.24 -21.26 -18.99
N ILE A 156 -19.44 -20.42 -17.97
CA ILE A 156 -19.70 -18.98 -18.15
C ILE A 156 -18.49 -18.31 -18.81
N LEU A 157 -17.29 -18.43 -18.25
CA LEU A 157 -16.10 -17.74 -18.76
C LEU A 157 -15.76 -18.15 -20.21
N ARG A 158 -15.92 -19.44 -20.57
CA ARG A 158 -15.69 -19.94 -21.94
C ARG A 158 -16.68 -19.41 -22.96
N SER A 159 -17.85 -18.94 -22.52
CA SER A 159 -18.85 -18.36 -23.42
C SER A 159 -18.51 -16.95 -23.91
N TYR A 160 -17.42 -16.36 -23.42
CA TYR A 160 -16.94 -15.03 -23.81
C TYR A 160 -15.65 -15.15 -24.63
N PRO A 161 -15.66 -14.78 -25.92
CA PRO A 161 -14.48 -14.87 -26.79
C PRO A 161 -13.26 -14.11 -26.28
N GLU A 162 -13.45 -12.98 -25.57
CA GLU A 162 -12.34 -12.19 -25.04
C GLU A 162 -11.50 -12.93 -23.99
N LEU A 163 -12.04 -14.01 -23.41
CA LEU A 163 -11.38 -14.80 -22.38
C LEU A 163 -10.72 -16.07 -22.89
N GLU A 164 -10.92 -16.44 -24.16
CA GLU A 164 -10.48 -17.72 -24.73
C GLU A 164 -8.99 -17.98 -24.50
N ASN A 165 -8.13 -16.99 -24.82
CA ASN A 165 -6.68 -17.11 -24.66
C ASN A 165 -6.23 -17.29 -23.19
N TYR A 166 -6.97 -16.72 -22.24
CA TYR A 166 -6.66 -16.85 -20.81
C TYR A 166 -7.14 -18.19 -20.25
N LEU A 167 -8.19 -18.76 -20.83
CA LEU A 167 -8.79 -20.01 -20.39
C LEU A 167 -8.19 -21.25 -21.06
N SER A 168 -7.55 -21.13 -22.21
CA SER A 168 -6.95 -22.26 -22.94
C SER A 168 -6.12 -23.20 -22.04
N PRO A 169 -5.19 -22.73 -21.18
CA PRO A 169 -4.45 -23.62 -20.29
C PRO A 169 -5.32 -24.41 -19.30
N PHE A 170 -6.48 -23.86 -18.92
CA PHE A 170 -7.44 -24.51 -18.03
C PHE A 170 -8.31 -25.51 -18.78
N VAL A 171 -8.70 -25.18 -20.01
CA VAL A 171 -9.47 -26.08 -20.88
C VAL A 171 -8.65 -27.33 -21.19
N ASP A 172 -7.39 -27.17 -21.59
CA ASP A 172 -6.47 -28.29 -21.85
C ASP A 172 -6.30 -29.18 -20.60
N ALA A 173 -6.16 -28.56 -19.43
CA ALA A 173 -6.07 -29.28 -18.15
C ALA A 173 -7.39 -29.96 -17.73
N TRP A 174 -8.53 -29.41 -18.15
CA TRP A 174 -9.88 -29.93 -17.84
C TRP A 174 -10.31 -31.06 -18.79
N GLU A 175 -9.85 -31.02 -20.03
CA GLU A 175 -10.11 -32.06 -21.04
C GLU A 175 -9.12 -33.24 -20.92
N SER A 176 -7.96 -33.02 -20.29
CA SER A 176 -7.04 -34.07 -19.89
C SER A 176 -7.39 -34.66 -18.51
N SER A 177 -6.81 -35.82 -18.17
CA SER A 177 -6.96 -36.43 -16.83
C SER A 177 -6.21 -35.66 -15.71
N ALA A 178 -5.89 -34.37 -15.90
CA ALA A 178 -5.16 -33.51 -14.96
C ALA A 178 -6.07 -32.63 -14.08
N VAL A 179 -7.37 -32.92 -14.05
CA VAL A 179 -8.39 -32.17 -13.29
C VAL A 179 -8.03 -32.02 -11.80
N GLU A 180 -7.50 -33.07 -11.17
CA GLU A 180 -7.12 -33.04 -9.75
C GLU A 180 -5.99 -32.03 -9.47
N GLN A 181 -5.00 -31.94 -10.35
CA GLN A 181 -3.89 -31.00 -10.20
C GLN A 181 -4.37 -29.56 -10.37
N LEU A 182 -5.27 -29.32 -11.34
CA LEU A 182 -5.89 -28.01 -11.55
C LEU A 182 -6.73 -27.58 -10.34
N GLN A 183 -7.52 -28.50 -9.77
CA GLN A 183 -8.28 -28.23 -8.55
C GLN A 183 -7.36 -27.85 -7.38
N GLY A 184 -6.22 -28.52 -7.22
CA GLY A 184 -5.23 -28.19 -6.21
C GLY A 184 -4.65 -26.77 -6.37
N GLN A 185 -4.38 -26.35 -7.61
CA GLN A 185 -3.90 -25.00 -7.92
C GLN A 185 -4.97 -23.93 -7.65
N ILE A 186 -6.22 -24.14 -8.09
CA ILE A 186 -7.29 -23.17 -7.86
C ILE A 186 -7.63 -23.08 -6.37
N ALA A 187 -7.60 -24.20 -5.63
CA ALA A 187 -7.79 -24.22 -4.19
C ALA A 187 -6.77 -23.33 -3.45
N SER A 188 -5.55 -23.19 -3.98
CA SER A 188 -4.51 -22.32 -3.42
C SER A 188 -4.87 -20.83 -3.43
N ALA A 189 -5.75 -20.39 -4.34
CA ALA A 189 -6.36 -19.05 -4.34
C ALA A 189 -7.67 -18.99 -3.53
N LYS A 190 -8.53 -19.99 -3.70
CA LYS A 190 -9.87 -20.00 -3.11
C LYS A 190 -9.83 -19.96 -1.59
N ILE A 191 -8.93 -20.74 -0.97
CA ILE A 191 -8.85 -20.84 0.50
C ILE A 191 -8.40 -19.51 1.14
N PRO A 192 -7.31 -18.85 0.71
CA PRO A 192 -6.94 -17.53 1.24
C PRO A 192 -8.00 -16.45 0.98
N LEU A 193 -8.60 -16.39 -0.22
CA LEU A 193 -9.66 -15.43 -0.52
C LEU A 193 -10.91 -15.63 0.35
N SER A 194 -11.28 -16.87 0.62
CA SER A 194 -12.42 -17.19 1.49
C SER A 194 -12.23 -16.68 2.92
N ARG A 195 -10.98 -16.64 3.41
CA ARG A 195 -10.65 -16.11 4.75
C ARG A 195 -10.83 -14.58 4.84
N MET A 196 -10.85 -13.87 3.72
CA MET A 196 -11.07 -12.41 3.70
C MET A 196 -12.55 -12.02 3.77
N ILE A 197 -13.46 -12.96 3.49
CA ILE A 197 -14.89 -12.68 3.36
C ILE A 197 -15.41 -12.18 4.70
N SER A 198 -15.87 -10.93 4.71
CA SER A 198 -16.55 -10.33 5.85
C SER A 198 -17.54 -9.27 5.37
N PRO A 199 -18.68 -9.09 6.07
CA PRO A 199 -19.65 -8.05 5.72
C PRO A 199 -19.03 -6.63 5.68
N ALA A 200 -18.12 -6.32 6.60
CA ALA A 200 -17.42 -5.03 6.64
C ALA A 200 -16.53 -4.79 5.41
N LEU A 201 -15.76 -5.79 4.98
CA LEU A 201 -14.96 -5.70 3.75
C LEU A 201 -15.86 -5.50 2.52
N TYR A 202 -16.96 -6.24 2.46
CA TYR A 202 -17.90 -6.16 1.34
C TYR A 202 -18.56 -4.80 1.28
N TRP A 203 -18.91 -4.22 2.43
CA TRP A 203 -19.42 -2.86 2.52
C TRP A 203 -18.44 -1.83 1.95
N VAL A 204 -17.20 -1.82 2.45
CA VAL A 204 -16.18 -0.83 2.08
C VAL A 204 -15.80 -0.93 0.60
N MET A 205 -15.72 -2.13 0.02
CA MET A 205 -15.18 -2.35 -1.33
C MET A 205 -16.23 -2.42 -2.45
N THR A 206 -17.50 -2.16 -2.17
CA THR A 206 -18.57 -2.16 -3.18
C THR A 206 -19.18 -0.79 -3.48
N GLY A 207 -18.88 0.24 -2.69
CA GLY A 207 -19.36 1.61 -2.95
C GLY A 207 -18.34 2.43 -3.74
N ASP A 208 -18.78 3.59 -4.23
CA ASP A 208 -17.99 4.51 -5.06
C ASP A 208 -18.08 5.95 -4.51
N ASP A 209 -17.91 6.13 -3.20
CA ASP A 209 -18.03 7.45 -2.54
C ASP A 209 -16.96 8.45 -3.03
N PHE A 210 -15.84 7.91 -3.54
CA PHE A 210 -14.76 8.69 -4.14
C PHE A 210 -13.89 7.84 -5.08
N SER A 211 -13.16 8.52 -5.96
CA SER A 211 -12.14 7.93 -6.83
C SER A 211 -10.74 8.00 -6.22
N LEU A 212 -9.90 7.02 -6.55
CA LEU A 212 -8.51 6.91 -6.04
C LEU A 212 -7.50 7.88 -6.69
N ASP A 213 -7.95 8.80 -7.54
CA ASP A 213 -7.14 9.81 -8.23
C ASP A 213 -6.82 11.00 -7.32
N ILE A 214 -6.16 10.73 -6.19
CA ILE A 214 -6.00 11.70 -5.09
C ILE A 214 -5.35 13.03 -5.48
N ASN A 215 -4.53 13.06 -6.54
CA ASN A 215 -3.81 14.24 -7.01
C ASN A 215 -4.45 14.97 -8.20
N ASN A 216 -5.73 14.69 -8.48
CA ASN A 216 -6.51 15.35 -9.52
C ASN A 216 -6.66 16.88 -9.29
N PRO A 217 -6.22 17.75 -10.23
CA PRO A 217 -6.37 19.21 -10.16
C PRO A 217 -7.78 19.73 -9.89
N LYS A 218 -8.80 19.01 -10.36
CA LYS A 218 -10.21 19.41 -10.27
C LYS A 218 -10.88 18.92 -8.99
N GLU A 219 -10.41 17.79 -8.45
CA GLU A 219 -10.97 17.18 -7.25
C GLU A 219 -9.86 16.54 -6.41
N PRO A 220 -9.00 17.35 -5.77
CA PRO A 220 -7.91 16.85 -4.96
C PRO A 220 -8.42 16.20 -3.69
N LYS A 221 -7.69 15.19 -3.20
CA LYS A 221 -8.10 14.38 -2.05
C LYS A 221 -6.91 14.17 -1.10
N ILE A 222 -7.20 14.05 0.18
CA ILE A 222 -6.31 13.45 1.18
C ILE A 222 -6.92 12.11 1.55
N LEU A 223 -6.13 11.04 1.51
CA LEU A 223 -6.62 9.69 1.74
C LEU A 223 -5.83 9.05 2.87
N VAL A 224 -6.53 8.62 3.92
CA VAL A 224 -5.94 7.79 4.95
C VAL A 224 -6.42 6.36 4.77
N VAL A 225 -5.49 5.42 4.79
CA VAL A 225 -5.82 4.00 4.71
C VAL A 225 -5.39 3.35 6.02
N GLY A 226 -6.37 2.99 6.84
CA GLY A 226 -6.15 2.34 8.12
C GLY A 226 -5.65 0.91 7.93
N ASN A 227 -4.67 0.52 8.75
CA ASN A 227 -4.23 -0.87 8.85
C ASN A 227 -4.37 -1.36 10.29
N ASN A 228 -4.83 -2.59 10.44
CA ASN A 228 -4.88 -3.28 11.71
C ASN A 228 -3.87 -4.44 11.71
N PRO A 229 -2.77 -4.36 12.49
CA PRO A 229 -1.79 -5.43 12.59
C PRO A 229 -2.39 -6.80 12.95
N ASP A 230 -3.41 -6.82 13.84
CA ASP A 230 -4.06 -8.06 14.28
C ASP A 230 -4.85 -8.75 13.15
N ARG A 231 -5.25 -7.99 12.13
CA ARG A 231 -6.06 -8.44 11.00
C ARG A 231 -5.34 -8.31 9.66
N GLN A 232 -4.01 -8.16 9.69
CA GLN A 232 -3.19 -7.95 8.51
C GLN A 232 -3.39 -9.07 7.48
N ASN A 233 -3.47 -10.33 7.91
CA ASN A 233 -3.70 -11.48 7.02
C ASN A 233 -5.08 -11.46 6.34
N ILE A 234 -6.05 -10.72 6.89
CA ILE A 234 -7.42 -10.61 6.36
C ILE A 234 -7.51 -9.47 5.36
N TYR A 235 -6.83 -8.35 5.63
CA TYR A 235 -6.96 -7.12 4.82
C TYR A 235 -5.79 -6.83 3.88
N SER A 236 -4.68 -7.58 3.96
CA SER A 236 -3.46 -7.33 3.16
C SER A 236 -3.74 -7.22 1.67
N ALA A 237 -4.56 -8.11 1.11
CA ALA A 237 -4.85 -8.10 -0.32
C ALA A 237 -5.76 -6.96 -0.76
N ALA A 238 -6.74 -6.59 0.07
CA ALA A 238 -7.59 -5.45 -0.18
C ALA A 238 -6.79 -4.13 -0.14
N LEU A 239 -5.94 -3.99 0.88
CA LEU A 239 -5.07 -2.83 1.04
C LEU A 239 -3.98 -2.77 -0.05
N GLY A 240 -3.40 -3.92 -0.41
CA GLY A 240 -2.45 -4.03 -1.53
C GLY A 240 -3.07 -3.60 -2.86
N LEU A 241 -4.35 -3.92 -3.07
CA LEU A 241 -5.10 -3.50 -4.24
C LEU A 241 -5.34 -1.99 -4.26
N TYR A 242 -5.78 -1.36 -3.17
CA TYR A 242 -5.87 0.11 -3.11
C TYR A 242 -4.53 0.76 -3.43
N ASN A 243 -3.46 0.27 -2.81
CA ASN A 243 -2.11 0.79 -3.00
C ASN A 243 -1.65 0.72 -4.45
N SER A 244 -1.74 -0.44 -5.11
CA SER A 244 -1.31 -0.58 -6.50
C SER A 244 -2.08 0.34 -7.44
N ARG A 245 -3.37 0.56 -7.18
CA ARG A 245 -4.19 1.48 -7.96
C ARG A 245 -3.81 2.94 -7.73
N ILE A 246 -3.61 3.35 -6.47
CA ILE A 246 -3.20 4.73 -6.15
C ILE A 246 -1.88 5.07 -6.86
N VAL A 247 -0.90 4.17 -6.83
CA VAL A 247 0.41 4.34 -7.50
C VAL A 247 0.26 4.65 -8.98
N LYS A 248 -0.54 3.85 -9.68
CA LYS A 248 -0.78 4.00 -11.12
C LYS A 248 -1.48 5.32 -11.43
N LEU A 249 -2.37 5.77 -10.54
CA LEU A 249 -3.15 7.00 -10.74
C LEU A 249 -2.34 8.27 -10.44
N ILE A 250 -1.54 8.28 -9.37
CA ILE A 250 -0.76 9.46 -8.98
C ILE A 250 0.44 9.69 -9.90
N ASN A 251 0.98 8.63 -10.49
CA ASN A 251 2.19 8.68 -11.32
C ASN A 251 1.88 9.12 -12.78
N LYS A 252 1.21 10.26 -12.94
CA LYS A 252 0.80 10.82 -14.24
C LYS A 252 1.24 12.28 -14.37
N LYS A 253 1.58 12.68 -15.59
CA LYS A 253 1.91 14.08 -15.91
C LYS A 253 0.68 14.98 -15.76
N GLY A 254 0.92 16.26 -15.43
CA GLY A 254 -0.13 17.27 -15.31
C GLY A 254 -1.00 17.17 -14.06
N GLN A 255 -0.74 16.18 -13.19
CA GLN A 255 -1.36 16.09 -11.88
C GLN A 255 -0.67 17.02 -10.87
N LEU A 256 -1.31 17.20 -9.72
CA LEU A 256 -0.75 18.03 -8.67
C LEU A 256 0.37 17.30 -7.91
N LYS A 257 1.24 18.08 -7.25
CA LYS A 257 2.23 17.53 -6.31
C LYS A 257 1.53 16.67 -5.25
N SER A 258 2.05 15.48 -4.98
CA SER A 258 1.47 14.56 -4.00
C SER A 258 2.54 13.82 -3.21
N SER A 259 2.15 13.17 -2.13
CA SER A 259 3.07 12.32 -1.38
C SER A 259 2.41 11.01 -0.97
N VAL A 260 3.22 9.98 -0.88
CA VAL A 260 2.84 8.68 -0.32
C VAL A 260 3.67 8.48 0.92
N ILE A 261 3.03 8.38 2.08
CA ILE A 261 3.69 8.19 3.37
C ILE A 261 3.26 6.85 3.95
N ILE A 262 4.23 5.95 4.09
CA ILE A 262 4.00 4.61 4.60
C ILE A 262 4.78 4.49 5.90
N ASP A 263 4.07 4.39 7.03
CA ASP A 263 4.68 4.32 8.37
C ASP A 263 5.48 3.02 8.56
N GLU A 264 4.92 1.89 8.12
CA GLU A 264 5.60 0.59 8.13
C GLU A 264 5.38 -0.15 6.81
N LEU A 265 6.40 -0.13 5.94
CA LEU A 265 6.36 -0.69 4.60
C LEU A 265 6.25 -2.23 4.57
N PRO A 266 7.06 -3.01 5.32
CA PRO A 266 6.97 -4.47 5.42
C PRO A 266 5.57 -5.03 5.66
N THR A 267 4.65 -4.27 6.25
CA THR A 267 3.31 -4.79 6.55
C THR A 267 2.42 -5.02 5.32
N ILE A 268 2.72 -4.47 4.14
CA ILE A 268 2.00 -4.80 2.88
C ILE A 268 3.00 -4.91 1.74
N TYR A 269 2.75 -5.84 0.82
CA TYR A 269 3.49 -5.88 -0.44
C TYR A 269 2.91 -4.83 -1.41
N PHE A 270 3.72 -3.82 -1.69
CA PHE A 270 3.35 -2.66 -2.49
C PHE A 270 3.94 -2.79 -3.90
N ARG A 271 3.17 -3.42 -4.79
CA ARG A 271 3.62 -3.66 -6.17
C ARG A 271 3.87 -2.36 -6.92
N GLY A 272 5.00 -2.29 -7.62
CA GLY A 272 5.37 -1.12 -8.44
C GLY A 272 5.93 0.04 -7.62
N LEU A 273 6.25 -0.17 -6.34
CA LEU A 273 6.90 0.83 -5.50
C LEU A 273 8.27 1.25 -6.06
N ASP A 274 9.04 0.28 -6.55
CA ASP A 274 10.32 0.48 -7.23
C ASP A 274 10.20 1.44 -8.43
N ASN A 275 9.20 1.21 -9.29
CA ASN A 275 8.91 2.06 -10.44
C ASN A 275 8.40 3.43 -9.99
N LEU A 276 7.56 3.48 -8.95
CA LEU A 276 7.12 4.75 -8.37
C LEU A 276 8.33 5.55 -7.91
N ILE A 277 9.22 4.99 -7.09
CA ILE A 277 10.41 5.69 -6.59
C ILE A 277 11.28 6.19 -7.76
N ALA A 278 11.46 5.37 -8.80
CA ALA A 278 12.29 5.72 -9.95
C ALA A 278 11.71 6.86 -10.81
N THR A 279 10.38 6.92 -10.98
CA THR A 279 9.73 7.84 -11.93
C THR A 279 8.99 9.01 -11.27
N ALA A 280 8.69 8.89 -9.96
CA ALA A 280 7.92 9.84 -9.16
C ALA A 280 8.44 11.28 -9.23
N ARG A 281 9.76 11.46 -9.33
CA ARG A 281 10.38 12.79 -9.43
C ARG A 281 9.83 13.60 -10.60
N SER A 282 9.69 12.98 -11.77
CA SER A 282 9.19 13.64 -12.99
C SER A 282 7.72 14.05 -12.87
N ASN A 283 6.95 13.29 -12.08
CA ASN A 283 5.53 13.52 -11.81
C ASN A 283 5.29 14.27 -10.48
N LYS A 284 6.35 14.77 -9.83
CA LYS A 284 6.29 15.54 -8.58
C LYS A 284 5.58 14.79 -7.44
N VAL A 285 5.81 13.49 -7.36
CA VAL A 285 5.37 12.64 -6.25
C VAL A 285 6.54 12.44 -5.29
N ALA A 286 6.32 12.62 -3.99
CA ALA A 286 7.31 12.36 -2.95
C ALA A 286 6.94 11.10 -2.16
N VAL A 287 7.84 10.14 -2.01
CA VAL A 287 7.58 8.89 -1.29
C VAL A 287 8.40 8.89 0.00
N LEU A 288 7.73 8.72 1.14
CA LEU A 288 8.35 8.54 2.46
C LEU A 288 8.02 7.13 2.96
N LEU A 289 9.07 6.37 3.25
CA LEU A 289 8.98 4.97 3.64
C LEU A 289 9.58 4.79 5.04
N GLY A 290 8.76 4.37 5.98
CA GLY A 290 9.19 3.89 7.28
C GLY A 290 9.27 2.36 7.28
N PHE A 291 10.28 1.85 7.97
CA PHE A 291 10.47 0.44 8.28
C PHE A 291 11.52 0.33 9.38
N GLN A 292 11.45 -0.72 10.20
CA GLN A 292 12.34 -0.89 11.35
C GLN A 292 13.77 -1.31 10.96
N ASP A 293 13.88 -2.21 9.97
CA ASP A 293 15.16 -2.81 9.58
C ASP A 293 15.13 -3.31 8.13
N TYR A 294 16.27 -3.21 7.42
CA TYR A 294 16.36 -3.68 6.04
C TYR A 294 16.14 -5.19 5.88
N SER A 295 16.38 -6.00 6.91
CA SER A 295 16.11 -7.44 6.87
C SER A 295 14.61 -7.74 6.76
N GLN A 296 13.76 -6.92 7.40
CA GLN A 296 12.31 -7.05 7.26
C GLN A 296 11.87 -6.73 5.83
N LEU A 297 12.44 -5.66 5.26
CA LEU A 297 12.21 -5.31 3.85
C LEU A 297 12.60 -6.46 2.92
N THR A 298 13.79 -7.04 3.10
CA THR A 298 14.28 -8.16 2.29
C THR A 298 13.43 -9.42 2.42
N ARG A 299 12.94 -9.73 3.63
CA ARG A 299 12.04 -10.87 3.85
C ARG A 299 10.73 -10.70 3.07
N ASP A 300 10.18 -9.49 3.06
CA ASP A 300 8.82 -9.22 2.57
C ASP A 300 8.75 -8.83 1.09
N TYR A 301 9.82 -8.23 0.54
CA TYR A 301 9.93 -7.83 -0.87
C TYR A 301 10.92 -8.69 -1.68
N GLY A 302 11.69 -9.55 -1.00
CA GLY A 302 12.76 -10.32 -1.62
C GLY A 302 14.03 -9.48 -1.90
N ASP A 303 15.14 -10.17 -2.16
CA ASP A 303 16.46 -9.55 -2.30
C ASP A 303 16.54 -8.50 -3.42
N LYS A 304 15.92 -8.79 -4.56
CA LYS A 304 16.00 -7.93 -5.76
C LYS A 304 15.31 -6.59 -5.52
N GLU A 305 14.04 -6.61 -5.13
CA GLU A 305 13.26 -5.39 -4.91
C GLU A 305 13.75 -4.60 -3.70
N SER A 306 14.11 -5.28 -2.61
CA SER A 306 14.67 -4.64 -1.41
C SER A 306 15.94 -3.84 -1.73
N LYS A 307 16.87 -4.40 -2.52
CA LYS A 307 18.08 -3.67 -2.95
C LYS A 307 17.76 -2.45 -3.82
N VAL A 308 16.75 -2.54 -4.69
CA VAL A 308 16.33 -1.40 -5.52
C VAL A 308 15.81 -0.26 -4.64
N ILE A 309 14.96 -0.57 -3.65
CA ILE A 309 14.44 0.43 -2.71
C ILE A 309 15.60 1.08 -1.93
N GLN A 310 16.49 0.26 -1.34
CA GLN A 310 17.62 0.76 -0.54
C GLN A 310 18.56 1.68 -1.33
N ASN A 311 18.84 1.33 -2.59
CA ASN A 311 19.81 2.04 -3.44
C ASN A 311 19.23 3.26 -4.15
N THR A 312 17.93 3.27 -4.47
CA THR A 312 17.31 4.36 -5.24
C THR A 312 16.94 5.56 -4.37
N VAL A 313 16.59 5.32 -3.10
CA VAL A 313 16.19 6.38 -2.17
C VAL A 313 17.40 7.25 -1.82
N GLY A 314 17.38 8.52 -2.22
CA GLY A 314 18.49 9.46 -2.00
C GLY A 314 18.55 10.09 -0.61
N ASN A 315 17.40 10.20 0.07
CA ASN A 315 17.29 10.74 1.42
C ASN A 315 17.12 9.61 2.43
N VAL A 316 17.97 9.55 3.46
CA VAL A 316 17.87 8.54 4.52
C VAL A 316 17.94 9.22 5.88
N PHE A 317 17.03 8.81 6.75
CA PHE A 317 16.99 9.14 8.16
C PHE A 317 16.97 7.83 8.93
N SER A 318 17.89 7.66 9.87
CA SER A 318 18.00 6.46 10.67
C SER A 318 18.21 6.83 12.13
N GLY A 319 17.30 6.35 12.97
CA GLY A 319 17.53 6.28 14.42
C GLY A 319 18.44 5.11 14.76
N GLN A 320 18.29 4.57 15.97
CA GLN A 320 19.06 3.40 16.37
C GLN A 320 18.65 2.16 15.55
N VAL A 321 19.62 1.57 14.84
CA VAL A 321 19.48 0.30 14.12
C VAL A 321 20.73 -0.55 14.31
N VAL A 322 20.60 -1.87 14.28
CA VAL A 322 21.67 -2.81 14.61
C VAL A 322 22.02 -3.73 13.43
N GLY A 323 23.05 -4.55 13.59
CA GLY A 323 23.37 -5.62 12.65
C GLY A 323 23.80 -5.12 11.28
N GLU A 324 23.22 -5.71 10.23
CA GLU A 324 23.62 -5.45 8.85
C GLU A 324 23.17 -4.08 8.35
N THR A 325 21.98 -3.62 8.77
CA THR A 325 21.48 -2.28 8.44
C THR A 325 22.45 -1.19 8.88
N ALA A 326 22.99 -1.28 10.10
CA ALA A 326 23.98 -0.33 10.61
C ALA A 326 25.27 -0.31 9.78
N LYS A 327 25.73 -1.47 9.28
CA LYS A 327 26.91 -1.54 8.40
C LYS A 327 26.64 -0.90 7.05
N ILE A 328 25.52 -1.25 6.42
CA ILE A 328 25.11 -0.68 5.12
C ILE A 328 25.02 0.84 5.22
N LEU A 329 24.43 1.37 6.29
CA LEU A 329 24.37 2.82 6.53
C LEU A 329 25.76 3.43 6.76
N SER A 330 26.61 2.79 7.57
CA SER A 330 27.98 3.24 7.82
C SER A 330 28.79 3.33 6.51
N GLU A 331 28.66 2.33 5.64
CA GLU A 331 29.28 2.32 4.31
C GLU A 331 28.70 3.41 3.41
N ARG A 332 27.37 3.62 3.45
CA ARG A 332 26.68 4.66 2.69
C ARG A 332 27.13 6.07 3.06
N PHE A 333 27.43 6.33 4.33
CA PHE A 333 27.97 7.61 4.78
C PHE A 333 29.44 7.81 4.42
N GLY A 334 30.12 6.74 3.99
CA GLY A 334 31.49 6.78 3.52
C GLY A 334 32.54 6.89 4.62
N LYS A 335 33.78 7.12 4.19
CA LYS A 335 34.96 7.20 5.05
C LYS A 335 35.61 8.58 4.94
N VAL A 336 36.22 9.02 6.03
CA VAL A 336 36.96 10.27 6.10
C VAL A 336 38.39 10.00 6.57
N LEU A 337 39.34 10.80 6.08
CA LEU A 337 40.73 10.71 6.50
C LEU A 337 40.86 11.21 7.94
N GLN A 338 41.14 10.30 8.87
CA GLN A 338 41.36 10.60 10.28
C GLN A 338 42.85 10.66 10.58
N LYS A 339 43.26 11.71 11.31
CA LYS A 339 44.62 11.81 11.86
C LYS A 339 44.66 11.08 13.20
N ARG A 340 45.45 10.02 13.31
CA ARG A 340 45.74 9.34 14.57
C ARG A 340 47.06 9.83 15.12
N GLN A 341 47.03 10.30 16.36
CA GLN A 341 48.24 10.63 17.11
C GLN A 341 48.48 9.51 18.12
N SER A 342 49.58 8.78 17.95
CA SER A 342 50.04 7.79 18.91
C SER A 342 51.15 8.41 19.76
N MET A 343 51.02 8.34 21.08
CA MET A 343 52.01 8.87 22.01
C MET A 343 52.59 7.72 22.82
N THR A 344 53.89 7.47 22.65
CA THR A 344 54.63 6.48 23.43
C THR A 344 55.41 7.20 24.52
N ILE A 345 55.14 6.84 25.78
CA ILE A 345 55.76 7.47 26.95
C ILE A 345 56.69 6.44 27.62
N ASN A 346 57.98 6.73 27.66
CA ASN A 346 58.98 6.02 28.46
C ASN A 346 59.46 6.91 29.61
N GLN A 347 60.13 6.34 30.63
CA GLN A 347 60.60 7.07 31.83
C GLN A 347 61.48 8.32 31.53
N ARG A 348 62.07 8.43 30.34
CA ARG A 348 62.97 9.52 29.94
C ARG A 348 62.49 10.35 28.74
N GLU A 349 61.59 9.83 27.90
CA GLU A 349 61.18 10.48 26.64
C GLU A 349 59.72 10.24 26.30
N LYS A 350 59.10 11.25 25.66
CA LYS A 350 57.79 11.14 25.02
C LYS A 350 57.96 11.25 23.52
N SER A 351 57.60 10.21 22.78
CA SER A 351 57.58 10.22 21.31
C SER A 351 56.13 10.31 20.83
N THR A 352 55.85 11.22 19.90
CA THR A 352 54.54 11.36 19.27
C THR A 352 54.66 11.03 17.79
N SER A 353 53.91 10.03 17.34
CA SER A 353 53.79 9.64 15.94
C SER A 353 52.43 10.07 15.42
N ILE A 354 52.39 10.72 14.26
CA ILE A 354 51.16 11.13 13.59
C ILE A 354 51.02 10.31 12.32
N SER A 355 49.94 9.54 12.23
CA SER A 355 49.59 8.78 11.03
C SER A 355 48.20 9.17 10.55
N THR A 356 47.92 8.94 9.27
CA THR A 356 46.60 9.16 8.68
C THR A 356 46.01 7.85 8.21
N GLN A 357 44.74 7.60 8.56
CA GLN A 357 44.02 6.41 8.13
C GLN A 357 42.60 6.80 7.69
N MET A 358 42.10 6.14 6.64
CA MET A 358 40.69 6.26 6.26
C MET A 358 39.84 5.47 7.26
N ASP A 359 38.96 6.15 7.98
CA ASP A 359 38.05 5.55 8.96
C ASP A 359 36.60 5.89 8.61
N SER A 360 35.63 5.11 9.07
CA SER A 360 34.21 5.37 8.80
C SER A 360 33.77 6.71 9.39
N LEU A 361 33.05 7.52 8.60
CA LEU A 361 32.55 8.82 9.05
C LEU A 361 31.61 8.67 10.26
N ILE A 362 30.71 7.70 10.17
CA ILE A 362 29.83 7.28 11.26
C ILE A 362 29.97 5.75 11.38
N PRO A 363 30.70 5.23 12.38
CA PRO A 363 30.87 3.80 12.57
C PRO A 363 29.54 3.08 12.87
N ALA A 364 29.38 1.86 12.38
CA ALA A 364 28.18 1.04 12.64
C ALA A 364 27.89 0.90 14.14
N SER A 365 28.91 0.75 14.98
CA SER A 365 28.76 0.71 16.45
C SER A 365 28.16 1.99 17.03
N LYS A 366 28.41 3.16 16.41
CA LYS A 366 27.82 4.42 16.84
C LYS A 366 26.34 4.48 16.47
N ILE A 367 25.98 4.01 15.28
CA ILE A 367 24.59 3.91 14.81
C ILE A 367 23.79 2.97 15.71
N SER A 368 24.36 1.82 16.06
CA SER A 368 23.75 0.83 16.97
C SER A 368 23.53 1.32 18.40
N ASN A 369 24.18 2.41 18.81
CA ASN A 369 24.10 2.97 20.18
C ASN A 369 23.54 4.40 20.19
N LEU A 370 22.83 4.82 19.13
CA LEU A 370 22.14 6.11 19.13
C LEU A 370 21.13 6.16 20.26
N THR A 371 21.12 7.27 21.00
CA THR A 371 20.10 7.56 22.01
C THR A 371 18.79 7.93 21.34
N GLN A 372 17.66 7.72 22.01
CA GLN A 372 16.36 8.20 21.53
C GLN A 372 16.42 9.69 21.20
N GLY A 373 15.86 10.08 20.05
CA GLY A 373 15.93 11.44 19.53
C GLY A 373 17.17 11.74 18.70
N MET A 374 18.23 10.90 18.76
CA MET A 374 19.40 11.04 17.90
C MET A 374 19.20 10.30 16.57
N PHE A 375 19.53 10.97 15.47
CA PHE A 375 19.42 10.46 14.12
C PHE A 375 20.72 10.67 13.35
N VAL A 376 20.99 9.74 12.44
CA VAL A 376 22.00 9.87 11.40
C VAL A 376 21.33 9.80 10.04
N GLY A 377 21.93 10.41 9.04
CA GLY A 377 21.35 10.35 7.71
C GLY A 377 22.11 11.11 6.66
N ALA A 378 21.57 11.02 5.45
CA ALA A 378 22.08 11.68 4.27
C ALA A 378 20.92 12.28 3.48
N VAL A 379 21.10 13.49 2.97
CA VAL A 379 20.14 14.17 2.10
C VAL A 379 20.72 14.38 0.70
N ALA A 380 19.87 14.21 -0.31
CA ALA A 380 20.16 14.50 -1.70
C ALA A 380 19.76 15.93 -2.05
N ASP A 381 20.55 16.56 -2.92
CA ASP A 381 20.28 17.88 -3.47
C ASP A 381 19.64 17.78 -4.87
N ASN A 382 19.24 18.94 -5.38
CA ASN A 382 18.82 19.11 -6.76
C ASN A 382 19.80 20.08 -7.45
N PHE A 383 19.67 20.23 -8.78
CA PHE A 383 20.65 21.00 -9.57
C PHE A 383 20.72 22.47 -9.14
N ASP A 384 19.57 23.02 -8.73
CA ASP A 384 19.39 24.43 -8.40
C ASP A 384 19.64 24.75 -6.90
N GLU A 385 19.56 23.76 -6.01
CA GLU A 385 19.70 23.92 -4.55
C GLU A 385 20.73 22.93 -3.99
N ARG A 386 22.02 23.22 -4.20
CA ARG A 386 23.12 22.39 -3.70
C ARG A 386 23.24 22.46 -2.18
N ILE A 387 23.44 21.31 -1.55
CA ILE A 387 23.63 21.19 -0.10
C ILE A 387 25.11 20.90 0.18
N GLU A 388 25.76 21.77 0.95
CA GLU A 388 27.17 21.60 1.33
C GLU A 388 27.37 20.43 2.30
N GLN A 389 26.56 20.36 3.35
CA GLN A 389 26.61 19.30 4.36
C GLN A 389 25.45 18.32 4.14
N LYS A 390 25.70 17.26 3.35
CA LYS A 390 24.69 16.24 3.03
C LYS A 390 24.48 15.21 4.14
N ILE A 391 25.52 14.92 4.92
CA ILE A 391 25.49 13.90 5.98
C ILE A 391 25.36 14.58 7.33
N PHE A 392 24.48 14.06 8.17
CA PHE A 392 24.22 14.59 9.50
C PHE A 392 24.21 13.49 10.58
N HIS A 393 24.49 13.92 11.80
CA HIS A 393 24.30 13.19 13.04
C HIS A 393 23.81 14.23 14.04
N CYS A 394 22.52 14.23 14.33
CA CYS A 394 21.85 15.30 15.08
C CYS A 394 20.81 14.74 16.06
N GLU A 395 20.44 15.57 17.03
CA GLU A 395 19.27 15.35 17.87
C GLU A 395 18.06 16.05 17.23
N ILE A 396 16.94 15.34 17.11
CA ILE A 396 15.66 15.94 16.76
C ILE A 396 15.07 16.52 18.05
N VAL A 397 15.08 17.84 18.15
CA VAL A 397 14.50 18.56 19.28
C VAL A 397 13.00 18.78 19.01
N VAL A 398 12.16 18.19 19.86
CA VAL A 398 10.71 18.35 19.80
C VAL A 398 10.25 19.28 20.90
N ASP A 399 9.59 20.39 20.54
CA ASP A 399 8.94 21.27 21.52
C ASP A 399 7.66 20.60 22.05
N ASN A 400 7.84 19.81 23.11
CA ASN A 400 6.76 19.05 23.73
C ASN A 400 5.59 19.94 24.21
N GLU A 401 5.85 21.17 24.64
CA GLU A 401 4.80 22.07 25.12
C GLU A 401 4.02 22.70 23.98
N LYS A 402 4.66 22.98 22.85
CA LYS A 402 3.97 23.35 21.61
C LYS A 402 3.12 22.18 21.09
N VAL A 403 3.68 20.97 21.03
CA VAL A 403 2.97 19.77 20.59
C VAL A 403 1.75 19.50 21.48
N LYS A 404 1.90 19.52 22.81
CA LYS A 404 0.75 19.35 23.72
C LYS A 404 -0.35 20.39 23.52
N ARG A 405 0.02 21.66 23.32
CA ARG A 405 -0.96 22.74 23.08
C ARG A 405 -1.66 22.58 21.74
N GLU A 406 -0.96 22.07 20.74
CA GLU A 406 -1.49 21.76 19.42
C GLU A 406 -2.44 20.56 19.49
N THR A 407 -2.01 19.43 20.05
CA THR A 407 -2.82 18.21 20.16
C THR A 407 -4.04 18.39 21.05
N ALA A 408 -3.96 19.22 22.10
CA ALA A 408 -5.12 19.58 22.93
C ALA A 408 -6.24 20.31 22.17
N ARG A 409 -5.95 20.87 20.99
CA ARG A 409 -6.92 21.55 20.12
C ARG A 409 -7.44 20.67 18.98
N TYR A 410 -6.97 19.42 18.90
CA TYR A 410 -7.40 18.53 17.84
C TYR A 410 -8.88 18.20 17.94
N VAL A 411 -9.53 18.29 16.80
CA VAL A 411 -10.90 17.86 16.58
C VAL A 411 -10.85 16.42 16.13
N LYS A 412 -11.66 15.58 16.76
CA LYS A 412 -11.80 14.18 16.36
C LYS A 412 -12.31 14.08 14.92
N LEU A 413 -11.90 13.02 14.24
CA LEU A 413 -12.46 12.69 12.93
C LEU A 413 -13.99 12.58 13.01
N PRO A 414 -14.72 13.21 12.07
CA PRO A 414 -16.17 13.11 12.04
C PRO A 414 -16.58 11.66 11.73
N GLN A 415 -17.78 11.30 12.18
CA GLN A 415 -18.45 10.11 11.68
C GLN A 415 -18.74 10.29 10.19
N ILE A 416 -18.34 9.31 9.38
CA ILE A 416 -18.44 9.40 7.91
C ILE A 416 -19.80 8.91 7.46
N ILE A 417 -20.26 7.77 7.98
CA ILE A 417 -21.56 7.19 7.68
C ILE A 417 -22.40 7.15 8.94
N ASP A 418 -23.59 7.75 8.87
CA ASP A 418 -24.61 7.63 9.88
C ASP A 418 -25.55 6.46 9.55
N PHE A 419 -25.59 5.46 10.43
CA PHE A 419 -26.45 4.29 10.33
C PHE A 419 -27.67 4.40 11.25
N THR A 420 -27.93 5.58 11.81
CA THR A 420 -29.14 5.80 12.61
C THR A 420 -30.35 5.99 11.69
N ASP A 421 -31.43 5.30 12.02
CA ASP A 421 -32.71 5.49 11.34
C ASP A 421 -33.43 6.76 11.82
N LYS A 422 -34.62 7.02 11.26
CA LYS A 422 -35.44 8.18 11.61
C LYS A 422 -35.88 8.19 13.09
N ASP A 423 -35.88 7.03 13.74
CA ASP A 423 -36.26 6.84 15.14
C ASP A 423 -35.03 6.86 16.07
N GLY A 424 -33.82 7.05 15.52
CA GLY A 424 -32.55 7.10 16.25
C GLY A 424 -31.94 5.74 16.57
N ASN A 425 -32.46 4.64 16.01
CA ASN A 425 -31.92 3.31 16.23
C ASN A 425 -30.72 3.04 15.32
N ASP A 426 -29.69 2.41 15.87
CA ASP A 426 -28.48 2.02 15.15
C ASP A 426 -28.72 0.76 14.28
N ARG A 427 -28.77 0.95 12.97
CA ARG A 427 -29.03 -0.13 11.98
C ARG A 427 -27.79 -0.59 11.24
N MET A 428 -26.60 -0.26 11.75
CA MET A 428 -25.33 -0.56 11.07
C MET A 428 -25.19 -2.04 10.73
N GLN A 429 -25.46 -2.94 11.68
CA GLN A 429 -25.33 -4.37 11.46
C GLN A 429 -26.29 -4.88 10.38
N GLU A 430 -27.53 -4.40 10.41
CA GLU A 430 -28.56 -4.79 9.45
C GLU A 430 -28.22 -4.34 8.03
N GLU A 431 -27.79 -3.09 7.84
CA GLU A 431 -27.44 -2.55 6.53
C GLU A 431 -26.20 -3.22 5.93
N ILE A 432 -25.17 -3.42 6.75
CA ILE A 432 -23.94 -4.10 6.32
C ILE A 432 -24.23 -5.55 5.96
N GLN A 433 -25.05 -6.24 6.76
CA GLN A 433 -25.47 -7.61 6.49
C GLN A 433 -26.33 -7.69 5.22
N ALA A 434 -27.27 -6.76 5.04
CA ALA A 434 -28.10 -6.70 3.84
C ALA A 434 -27.25 -6.47 2.57
N ASN A 435 -26.22 -5.61 2.63
CA ASN A 435 -25.29 -5.45 1.53
C ASN A 435 -24.51 -6.75 1.23
N TYR A 436 -24.05 -7.43 2.27
CA TYR A 436 -23.38 -8.73 2.13
C TYR A 436 -24.27 -9.76 1.44
N ASP A 437 -25.51 -9.94 1.93
CA ASP A 437 -26.45 -10.91 1.38
C ASP A 437 -26.89 -10.54 -0.04
N ARG A 438 -27.05 -9.24 -0.33
CA ARG A 438 -27.33 -8.73 -1.69
C ARG A 438 -26.25 -9.17 -2.67
N ILE A 439 -24.97 -8.96 -2.35
CA ILE A 439 -23.85 -9.34 -3.25
C ILE A 439 -23.87 -10.85 -3.52
N ARG A 440 -24.12 -11.68 -2.51
CA ARG A 440 -24.20 -13.14 -2.68
C ARG A 440 -25.35 -13.54 -3.58
N GLN A 441 -26.50 -12.89 -3.43
CA GLN A 441 -27.67 -13.13 -4.25
C GLN A 441 -27.45 -12.65 -5.69
N GLU A 442 -26.83 -11.49 -5.89
CA GLU A 442 -26.45 -10.98 -7.20
C GLU A 442 -25.56 -11.98 -7.94
N VAL A 443 -24.53 -12.54 -7.29
CA VAL A 443 -23.69 -13.56 -7.94
C VAL A 443 -24.44 -14.86 -8.22
N ARG A 444 -25.38 -15.29 -7.36
CA ARG A 444 -26.24 -16.45 -7.68
C ARG A 444 -27.06 -16.19 -8.95
N GLN A 445 -27.68 -15.01 -9.02
CA GLN A 445 -28.47 -14.61 -10.19
C GLN A 445 -27.62 -14.55 -11.46
N ILE A 446 -26.41 -13.97 -11.39
CA ILE A 446 -25.48 -13.92 -12.53
C ILE A 446 -25.22 -15.33 -13.08
N VAL A 447 -24.99 -16.32 -12.21
CA VAL A 447 -24.75 -17.70 -12.64
C VAL A 447 -26.01 -18.30 -13.26
N GLU A 448 -27.17 -18.16 -12.62
CA GLU A 448 -28.44 -18.70 -13.13
C GLU A 448 -28.82 -18.12 -14.50
N ASP A 449 -28.67 -16.80 -14.65
CA ASP A 449 -28.97 -16.07 -15.88
C ASP A 449 -28.03 -16.49 -17.02
N GLU A 450 -26.72 -16.56 -16.77
CA GLU A 450 -25.76 -16.95 -17.80
C GLU A 450 -25.88 -18.41 -18.20
N ILE A 451 -26.11 -19.32 -17.23
CA ILE A 451 -26.33 -20.73 -17.57
C ILE A 451 -27.61 -20.87 -18.39
N THR A 452 -28.67 -20.15 -18.06
CA THR A 452 -29.90 -20.12 -18.87
C THR A 452 -29.65 -19.55 -20.27
N ARG A 453 -28.87 -18.45 -20.37
CA ARG A 453 -28.48 -17.86 -21.66
C ARG A 453 -27.73 -18.88 -22.53
N ILE A 454 -26.72 -19.53 -21.97
CA ILE A 454 -25.88 -20.53 -22.67
C ILE A 454 -26.72 -21.75 -23.09
N LYS A 455 -27.65 -22.23 -22.25
CA LYS A 455 -28.58 -23.31 -22.62
C LYS A 455 -29.44 -22.99 -23.83
N ASN A 456 -29.90 -21.74 -23.91
CA ASN A 456 -30.81 -21.29 -24.95
C ASN A 456 -30.11 -20.79 -26.22
N ASP A 457 -28.78 -20.71 -26.21
CA ASP A 457 -27.96 -20.27 -27.34
C ASP A 457 -27.45 -21.50 -28.13
N PRO A 458 -27.88 -21.69 -29.39
CA PRO A 458 -27.47 -22.83 -30.21
C PRO A 458 -25.97 -22.94 -30.44
N GLU A 459 -25.23 -21.82 -30.40
CA GLU A 459 -23.78 -21.82 -30.60
C GLU A 459 -23.02 -22.16 -29.32
N LEU A 460 -23.62 -21.97 -28.14
CA LEU A 460 -22.94 -22.12 -26.85
C LEU A 460 -23.44 -23.31 -26.02
N CYS A 461 -24.59 -23.89 -26.34
CA CYS A 461 -25.21 -24.96 -25.55
C CYS A 461 -24.30 -26.18 -25.34
N HIS A 462 -23.39 -26.44 -26.29
CA HIS A 462 -22.38 -27.50 -26.22
C HIS A 462 -21.36 -27.33 -25.07
N LEU A 463 -21.24 -26.13 -24.49
CA LEU A 463 -20.36 -25.86 -23.34
C LEU A 463 -20.92 -26.40 -22.02
N ILE A 464 -22.19 -26.80 -21.99
CA ILE A 464 -22.82 -27.43 -20.83
C ILE A 464 -22.62 -28.93 -20.98
N LYS A 465 -21.79 -29.49 -20.11
CA LYS A 465 -21.68 -30.95 -20.00
C LYS A 465 -22.99 -31.47 -19.38
N GLU A 466 -23.69 -32.36 -20.06
CA GLU A 466 -24.75 -33.14 -19.42
C GLU A 466 -24.10 -33.95 -18.28
N GLU A 467 -24.60 -33.79 -17.06
CA GLU A 467 -24.21 -34.67 -15.95
C GLU A 467 -24.71 -36.08 -16.28
N GLU A 468 -23.80 -37.02 -16.58
CA GLU A 468 -24.09 -38.47 -16.55
C GLU A 468 -24.34 -38.96 -15.12
#